data_AF-A0A812LGG3-F1
#
_entry.id   AF-A0A812LGG3-F1
#
_cell.length_a   1.000
_cell.length_b   1.000
_cell.length_c   1.000
_cell.angle_alpha   90.00
_cell.angle_beta   90.00
_cell.angle_gamma   90.00
#
_symmetry.space_group_name_H-M   'P 1'
#
loop_
_entity.id
_entity.type
_entity.pdbx_description
1 polymer ?
#
loop_
_entity_poly.entity_id
_entity_poly.type
_entity_poly.pdbx_seq_one_letter_code
_entity_poly.pdbx_strand_id
1 'polypeptide(L)'
;SLSRGGHDAPHSHWTPPAAPAPVLAVGEPVTLPVQAAQVIPADMCQGLGAFWCPQHPQSLQASSASRALDQELLELQALIKQERGKDEELMSQTQRTLLAQEVMAQEQEELQRRQNRCKELEVEMALQKKDLQHAQEWQKLQQQRHAAELRHQAEVLELKYEANSLAEQEAWQQMEALLHTTQRKQADRAQELEMQDLAASVETERFLSTELRAQCEKTQSSHSSKLRQVKDLNARLAGHELEILALESAATQRDSVCIQQELHLRQQLYTEQASYRTECESLEASVEVLRNAEERARQALQEASTSRARELSLEQRLEQLQAQVEALEALKARPPPEPTPPPQPAVDASDYVASAPSDELDRSLEAEIRSLGVGCLKGNVLTRTGPKKYKLGDQKVFMQLSEGAGVAVRVGGGYIPLANWVRELTAPGDKGSDDPFQALDASSPFAAV
;
A
#
# COMPACT_ATOMS: atom_id res chain seq x y z
N SER A 1 28.57 -31.10 25.55
CA SER A 1 27.71 -32.08 24.88
C SER A 1 26.32 -32.04 25.51
N LEU A 2 25.47 -31.12 25.05
CA LEU A 2 24.06 -31.04 25.41
C LEU A 2 23.29 -30.74 24.12
N SER A 3 22.45 -31.70 23.73
CA SER A 3 21.74 -31.74 22.46
C SER A 3 20.57 -30.76 22.45
N ARG A 4 20.52 -29.93 21.40
CA ARG A 4 19.37 -29.11 21.02
C ARG A 4 18.22 -30.01 20.56
N GLY A 5 17.07 -29.93 21.22
CA GLY A 5 15.81 -30.49 20.74
C GLY A 5 15.11 -29.47 19.84
N GLY A 6 14.99 -29.77 18.55
CA GLY A 6 14.16 -29.04 17.61
C GLY A 6 12.70 -29.44 17.76
N HIS A 7 11.84 -28.47 18.05
CA HIS A 7 10.39 -28.62 17.95
C HIS A 7 9.95 -28.03 16.61
N ASP A 8 9.71 -28.91 15.64
CA ASP A 8 8.94 -28.60 14.44
C ASP A 8 7.46 -28.46 14.84
N ALA A 9 6.92 -27.25 14.70
CA ALA A 9 5.48 -27.00 14.81
C ALA A 9 4.83 -27.14 13.42
N PRO A 10 3.65 -27.78 13.31
CA PRO A 10 2.98 -27.96 12.04
C PRO A 10 2.38 -26.63 11.54
N HIS A 11 2.78 -26.21 10.34
CA HIS A 11 2.15 -25.12 9.61
C HIS A 11 0.72 -25.51 9.21
N SER A 12 -0.25 -25.04 9.98
CA SER A 12 -1.67 -25.10 9.64
C SER A 12 -1.96 -24.14 8.48
N HIS A 13 -2.08 -24.67 7.27
CA HIS A 13 -2.58 -23.92 6.12
C HIS A 13 -4.05 -23.54 6.35
N TRP A 14 -4.27 -22.26 6.66
CA TRP A 14 -5.60 -21.67 6.73
C TRP A 14 -6.02 -21.22 5.33
N THR A 15 -6.84 -22.01 4.65
CA THR A 15 -7.52 -21.62 3.39
C THR A 15 -8.79 -20.82 3.72
N PRO A 16 -8.91 -19.56 3.27
CA PRO A 16 -10.12 -18.78 3.45
C PRO A 16 -11.27 -19.31 2.57
N PRO A 17 -12.54 -19.18 3.00
CA PRO A 17 -13.70 -19.63 2.22
C PRO A 17 -13.88 -18.75 0.97
N ALA A 18 -14.12 -19.42 -0.17
CA ALA A 18 -14.35 -18.82 -1.48
C ALA A 18 -15.55 -17.86 -1.47
N ALA A 19 -15.34 -16.66 -2.01
CA ALA A 19 -16.40 -15.67 -2.21
C ALA A 19 -17.36 -16.12 -3.35
N PRO A 20 -18.67 -15.84 -3.25
CA PRO A 20 -19.62 -16.16 -4.29
C PRO A 20 -19.36 -15.31 -5.55
N ALA A 21 -19.29 -15.97 -6.71
CA ALA A 21 -19.01 -15.37 -8.01
C ALA A 21 -20.12 -14.39 -8.45
N PRO A 22 -19.78 -13.27 -9.11
CA PRO A 22 -20.76 -12.38 -9.72
C PRO A 22 -21.37 -13.03 -10.97
N VAL A 23 -22.70 -13.10 -11.00
CA VAL A 23 -23.49 -13.55 -12.15
C VAL A 23 -23.42 -12.45 -13.23
N LEU A 24 -22.62 -12.70 -14.27
CA LEU A 24 -22.59 -11.86 -15.48
C LEU A 24 -23.92 -12.05 -16.24
N ALA A 25 -24.78 -11.02 -16.18
CA ALA A 25 -25.98 -10.93 -16.98
C ALA A 25 -25.59 -10.72 -18.46
N VAL A 26 -26.01 -11.67 -19.28
CA VAL A 26 -25.94 -11.66 -20.74
C VAL A 26 -26.81 -10.52 -21.27
N GLY A 27 -26.21 -9.62 -22.05
CA GLY A 27 -26.91 -8.53 -22.73
C GLY A 27 -27.84 -9.04 -23.83
N GLU A 28 -29.04 -8.49 -23.85
CA GLU A 28 -30.07 -8.68 -24.88
C GLU A 28 -30.06 -7.53 -25.93
N PRO A 29 -30.76 -7.70 -27.08
CA PRO A 29 -30.44 -7.05 -28.34
C PRO A 29 -31.09 -5.68 -28.52
N VAL A 30 -30.42 -4.87 -29.34
CA VAL A 30 -30.86 -3.54 -29.79
C VAL A 30 -32.04 -3.66 -30.77
N THR A 31 -33.20 -3.15 -30.38
CA THR A 31 -34.38 -2.94 -31.26
C THR A 31 -34.52 -1.47 -31.60
N LEU A 32 -34.65 -1.19 -32.90
CA LEU A 32 -34.77 0.13 -33.53
C LEU A 32 -36.05 0.88 -33.12
N PRO A 33 -36.05 2.22 -33.04
CA PRO A 33 -37.28 2.99 -32.95
C PRO A 33 -37.82 3.34 -34.35
N VAL A 34 -39.06 2.94 -34.62
CA VAL A 34 -39.89 3.47 -35.70
C VAL A 34 -40.47 4.79 -35.21
N GLN A 35 -40.03 5.91 -35.78
CA GLN A 35 -40.62 7.23 -35.55
C GLN A 35 -41.88 7.40 -36.41
N ALA A 36 -42.99 7.68 -35.74
CA ALA A 36 -44.15 8.35 -36.31
C ALA A 36 -44.10 9.83 -35.89
N ALA A 37 -44.14 10.74 -36.86
CA ALA A 37 -44.56 12.12 -36.62
C ALA A 37 -45.23 12.67 -37.88
N GLN A 38 -46.48 13.08 -37.68
CA GLN A 38 -47.33 13.82 -38.59
C GLN A 38 -46.80 15.25 -38.75
N VAL A 39 -46.81 15.80 -39.98
CA VAL A 39 -47.00 17.24 -40.22
C VAL A 39 -47.77 17.43 -41.52
N ILE A 40 -48.95 18.04 -41.39
CA ILE A 40 -49.79 18.61 -42.46
C ILE A 40 -49.18 19.97 -42.85
N PRO A 41 -49.16 20.33 -44.15
CA PRO A 41 -49.50 21.70 -44.50
C PRO A 41 -50.57 21.79 -45.59
N ALA A 42 -51.51 22.70 -45.35
CA ALA A 42 -52.50 23.17 -46.29
C ALA A 42 -51.91 24.17 -47.30
N ASP A 43 -52.64 24.31 -48.42
CA ASP A 43 -52.65 25.44 -49.36
C ASP A 43 -51.39 25.75 -50.18
N MET A 44 -51.47 25.54 -51.51
CA MET A 44 -51.77 26.63 -52.46
C MET A 44 -51.72 26.19 -53.94
N CYS A 45 -52.76 26.60 -54.66
CA CYS A 45 -52.76 27.19 -56.00
C CYS A 45 -52.57 26.35 -57.29
N GLN A 46 -53.68 26.35 -58.05
CA GLN A 46 -53.85 26.87 -59.43
C GLN A 46 -53.48 26.01 -60.66
N GLY A 47 -54.40 26.00 -61.63
CA GLY A 47 -54.15 25.66 -63.03
C GLY A 47 -55.31 24.87 -63.67
N LEU A 48 -56.43 25.51 -64.02
CA LEU A 48 -56.76 25.91 -65.40
C LEU A 48 -57.02 24.73 -66.36
N GLY A 49 -58.27 24.61 -66.81
CA GLY A 49 -58.66 23.69 -67.87
C GLY A 49 -60.14 23.78 -68.23
N ALA A 50 -60.61 24.98 -68.58
CA ALA A 50 -61.91 25.17 -69.24
C ALA A 50 -61.81 24.70 -70.71
N PHE A 51 -62.76 23.93 -71.23
CA PHE A 51 -63.11 23.91 -72.66
C PHE A 51 -64.50 23.29 -72.93
N TRP A 52 -65.47 24.18 -73.20
CA TRP A 52 -66.52 24.19 -74.24
C TRP A 52 -67.40 22.95 -74.58
N CYS A 53 -68.72 23.09 -74.32
CA CYS A 53 -69.90 23.11 -75.24
C CYS A 53 -70.00 22.17 -76.49
N PRO A 54 -71.18 22.02 -77.16
CA PRO A 54 -72.60 22.20 -76.77
C PRO A 54 -73.59 21.13 -77.36
N GLN A 55 -74.87 21.24 -76.96
CA GLN A 55 -76.11 21.01 -77.75
C GLN A 55 -76.34 19.70 -78.55
N HIS A 56 -77.42 18.96 -78.23
CA HIS A 56 -78.65 18.95 -79.05
C HIS A 56 -79.83 18.23 -78.34
N PRO A 57 -81.08 18.72 -78.49
CA PRO A 57 -82.29 18.09 -77.95
C PRO A 57 -82.96 17.19 -78.99
N GLN A 58 -83.57 16.09 -78.56
CA GLN A 58 -84.64 15.44 -79.33
C GLN A 58 -85.76 14.97 -78.40
N SER A 59 -86.91 15.64 -78.58
CA SER A 59 -88.21 15.29 -78.05
C SER A 59 -88.77 14.06 -78.76
N LEU A 60 -89.23 13.07 -78.00
CA LEU A 60 -90.18 12.08 -78.49
C LEU A 60 -91.35 11.99 -77.50
N GLN A 61 -92.54 12.32 -78.00
CA GLN A 61 -93.81 12.24 -77.29
C GLN A 61 -94.16 10.76 -77.07
N ALA A 62 -93.85 10.24 -75.88
CA ALA A 62 -94.42 8.99 -75.39
C ALA A 62 -95.73 9.27 -74.65
N SER A 63 -96.68 8.37 -74.91
CA SER A 63 -98.07 8.37 -74.48
C SER A 63 -98.25 8.47 -72.96
N SER A 64 -99.37 9.05 -72.54
CA SER A 64 -99.72 9.34 -71.13
C SER A 64 -99.81 8.11 -70.21
N ALA A 65 -99.76 6.88 -70.76
CA ALA A 65 -99.68 5.64 -69.98
C ALA A 65 -98.23 5.22 -69.65
N SER A 66 -97.20 5.73 -70.37
CA SER A 66 -95.78 5.43 -70.11
C SER A 66 -95.16 6.34 -69.04
N ARG A 67 -95.59 7.60 -68.93
CA ARG A 67 -95.04 8.57 -67.97
C ARG A 67 -95.35 8.25 -66.51
N ALA A 68 -96.50 7.64 -66.24
CA ALA A 68 -96.84 7.18 -64.89
C ALA A 68 -95.92 6.04 -64.45
N LEU A 69 -95.58 5.14 -65.38
CA LEU A 69 -94.66 4.03 -65.14
C LEU A 69 -93.21 4.52 -65.00
N ASP A 70 -92.78 5.48 -65.81
CA ASP A 70 -91.45 6.12 -65.69
C ASP A 70 -91.31 6.92 -64.39
N GLN A 71 -92.39 7.54 -63.90
CA GLN A 71 -92.41 8.29 -62.64
C GLN A 71 -92.37 7.34 -61.42
N GLU A 72 -93.14 6.25 -61.43
CA GLU A 72 -93.03 5.19 -60.41
C GLU A 72 -91.64 4.54 -60.43
N LEU A 73 -91.05 4.36 -61.61
CA LEU A 73 -89.70 3.80 -61.74
C LEU A 73 -88.63 4.76 -61.20
N LEU A 74 -88.77 6.07 -61.42
CA LEU A 74 -87.94 7.11 -60.81
C LEU A 74 -88.07 7.15 -59.28
N GLU A 75 -89.28 7.02 -58.74
CA GLU A 75 -89.54 6.99 -57.29
C GLU A 75 -88.95 5.73 -56.65
N LEU A 76 -89.11 4.56 -57.27
CA LEU A 76 -88.46 3.33 -56.84
C LEU A 76 -86.92 3.43 -56.93
N GLN A 77 -86.39 4.06 -57.98
CA GLN A 77 -84.95 4.26 -58.12
C GLN A 77 -84.40 5.25 -57.09
N ALA A 78 -85.19 6.25 -56.68
CA ALA A 78 -84.87 7.17 -55.59
C ALA A 78 -84.90 6.46 -54.23
N LEU A 79 -85.90 5.62 -53.97
CA LEU A 79 -85.98 4.81 -52.75
C LEU A 79 -84.82 3.81 -52.66
N ILE A 80 -84.47 3.13 -53.74
CA ILE A 80 -83.31 2.21 -53.79
C ILE A 80 -82.00 2.97 -53.51
N LYS A 81 -81.83 4.18 -54.04
CA LYS A 81 -80.67 5.02 -53.74
C LYS A 81 -80.65 5.48 -52.29
N GLN A 82 -81.81 5.82 -51.73
CA GLN A 82 -81.93 6.25 -50.35
C GLN A 82 -81.61 5.11 -49.38
N GLU A 83 -82.15 3.90 -49.61
CA GLU A 83 -81.84 2.72 -48.80
C GLU A 83 -80.37 2.31 -48.95
N ARG A 84 -79.80 2.33 -50.17
CA ARG A 84 -78.36 2.12 -50.36
C ARG A 84 -77.50 3.15 -49.63
N GLY A 85 -77.91 4.42 -49.61
CA GLY A 85 -77.21 5.47 -48.87
C GLY A 85 -77.24 5.25 -47.36
N LYS A 86 -78.37 4.77 -46.81
CA LYS A 86 -78.48 4.38 -45.39
C LYS A 86 -77.61 3.17 -45.06
N ASP A 87 -77.57 2.16 -45.94
CA ASP A 87 -76.71 0.99 -45.77
C ASP A 87 -75.22 1.37 -45.83
N GLU A 88 -74.83 2.26 -46.75
CA GLU A 88 -73.48 2.82 -46.85
C GLU A 88 -73.11 3.64 -45.62
N GLU A 89 -74.03 4.46 -45.10
CA GLU A 89 -73.83 5.25 -43.89
C GLU A 89 -73.73 4.36 -42.65
N LEU A 90 -74.57 3.32 -42.53
CA LEU A 90 -74.53 2.34 -41.45
C LEU A 90 -73.22 1.53 -41.49
N MET A 91 -72.79 1.09 -42.67
CA MET A 91 -71.51 0.41 -42.87
C MET A 91 -70.33 1.32 -42.52
N SER A 92 -70.36 2.58 -42.96
CA SER A 92 -69.36 3.60 -42.61
C SER A 92 -69.33 3.86 -41.11
N GLN A 93 -70.48 3.96 -40.46
CA GLN A 93 -70.59 4.15 -39.01
C GLN A 93 -70.07 2.93 -38.25
N THR A 94 -70.38 1.72 -38.72
CA THR A 94 -69.87 0.47 -38.14
C THR A 94 -68.36 0.38 -38.31
N GLN A 95 -67.83 0.74 -39.48
CA GLN A 95 -66.40 0.78 -39.74
C GLN A 95 -65.68 1.80 -38.84
N ARG A 96 -66.24 3.01 -38.67
CA ARG A 96 -65.70 4.01 -37.74
C ARG A 96 -65.72 3.52 -36.29
N THR A 97 -66.79 2.82 -35.90
CA THR A 97 -66.92 2.30 -34.54
C THR A 97 -65.92 1.17 -34.28
N LEU A 98 -65.70 0.28 -35.25
CA LEU A 98 -64.69 -0.77 -35.18
C LEU A 98 -63.28 -0.19 -35.11
N LEU A 99 -62.96 0.80 -35.96
CA LEU A 99 -61.66 1.48 -35.91
C LEU A 99 -61.45 2.21 -34.56
N ALA A 100 -62.49 2.85 -34.02
CA ALA A 100 -62.41 3.47 -32.70
C ALA A 100 -62.19 2.45 -31.57
N GLN A 101 -62.85 1.28 -31.64
CA GLN A 101 -62.60 0.18 -30.70
C GLN A 101 -61.19 -0.38 -30.81
N GLU A 102 -60.66 -0.52 -32.04
CA GLU A 102 -59.29 -0.97 -32.28
C GLU A 102 -58.26 0.02 -31.72
N VAL A 103 -58.45 1.33 -31.94
CA VAL A 103 -57.58 2.37 -31.39
C VAL A 103 -57.60 2.37 -29.87
N MET A 104 -58.78 2.28 -29.23
CA MET A 104 -58.87 2.20 -27.77
C MET A 104 -58.18 0.95 -27.21
N ALA A 105 -58.30 -0.20 -27.89
CA ALA A 105 -57.61 -1.42 -27.48
C ALA A 105 -56.08 -1.29 -27.59
N GLN A 106 -55.58 -0.66 -28.67
CA GLN A 106 -54.15 -0.36 -28.84
C GLN A 106 -53.64 0.60 -27.78
N GLU A 107 -54.38 1.67 -27.46
CA GLU A 107 -54.02 2.62 -26.40
C GLU A 107 -53.98 1.94 -25.02
N GLN A 108 -54.93 1.04 -24.75
CA GLN A 108 -54.95 0.28 -23.49
C GLN A 108 -53.76 -0.69 -23.40
N GLU A 109 -53.41 -1.37 -24.50
CA GLU A 109 -52.22 -2.21 -24.57
C GLU A 109 -50.93 -1.39 -24.38
N GLU A 110 -50.84 -0.22 -25.02
CA GLU A 110 -49.68 0.67 -24.88
C GLU A 110 -49.55 1.19 -23.44
N LEU A 111 -50.66 1.58 -22.80
CA LEU A 111 -50.67 1.96 -21.38
C LEU A 111 -50.19 0.81 -20.49
N GLN A 112 -50.63 -0.42 -20.77
CA GLN A 112 -50.19 -1.59 -20.02
C GLN A 112 -48.69 -1.87 -20.23
N ARG A 113 -48.17 -1.71 -21.45
CA ARG A 113 -46.73 -1.81 -21.73
C ARG A 113 -45.93 -0.74 -20.98
N ARG A 114 -46.41 0.51 -20.96
CA ARG A 114 -45.78 1.62 -20.21
C ARG A 114 -45.78 1.33 -18.70
N GLN A 115 -46.89 0.82 -18.14
CA GLN A 115 -46.96 0.43 -16.73
C GLN A 115 -45.98 -0.70 -16.39
N ASN A 116 -45.88 -1.72 -17.25
CA ASN A 116 -44.93 -2.80 -17.06
C ASN A 116 -43.48 -2.28 -17.12
N ARG A 117 -43.19 -1.38 -18.07
CA ARG A 117 -41.88 -0.75 -18.18
C ARG A 117 -41.50 0.06 -16.95
N CYS A 118 -42.44 0.80 -16.36
CA CYS A 118 -42.19 1.51 -15.10
C CYS A 118 -41.85 0.54 -13.95
N LYS A 119 -42.56 -0.60 -13.85
CA LYS A 119 -42.27 -1.63 -12.84
C LYS A 119 -40.90 -2.29 -13.05
N GLU A 120 -40.51 -2.54 -14.29
CA GLU A 120 -39.17 -3.04 -14.63
C GLU A 120 -38.09 -2.06 -14.17
N LEU A 121 -38.25 -0.77 -14.48
CA LEU A 121 -37.31 0.28 -14.08
C LEU A 121 -37.22 0.43 -12.56
N GLU A 122 -38.33 0.27 -11.82
CA GLU A 122 -38.33 0.25 -10.35
C GLU A 122 -37.48 -0.90 -9.79
N VAL A 123 -37.58 -2.09 -10.40
CA VAL A 123 -36.77 -3.26 -10.02
C VAL A 123 -35.30 -3.04 -10.37
N GLU A 124 -35.00 -2.52 -11.56
CA GLU A 124 -33.63 -2.18 -11.98
C GLU A 124 -32.97 -1.17 -11.03
N MET A 125 -33.69 -0.11 -10.65
CA MET A 125 -33.20 0.86 -9.67
C MET A 125 -33.00 0.24 -8.28
N ALA A 126 -33.88 -0.67 -7.86
CA ALA A 126 -33.72 -1.37 -6.58
C ALA A 126 -32.48 -2.29 -6.57
N LEU A 127 -32.18 -2.93 -7.69
CA LEU A 127 -30.96 -3.72 -7.88
C LEU A 127 -29.72 -2.84 -7.84
N GLN A 128 -29.69 -1.75 -8.63
CA GLN A 128 -28.58 -0.80 -8.63
C GLN A 128 -28.32 -0.21 -7.23
N LYS A 129 -29.38 0.08 -6.47
CA LYS A 129 -29.27 0.55 -5.09
C LYS A 129 -28.63 -0.51 -4.18
N LYS A 130 -28.99 -1.79 -4.32
CA LYS A 130 -28.36 -2.89 -3.59
C LYS A 130 -26.90 -3.08 -3.97
N ASP A 131 -26.56 -3.00 -5.24
CA ASP A 131 -25.17 -3.11 -5.71
C ASP A 131 -24.31 -1.99 -5.15
N LEU A 132 -24.85 -0.76 -5.12
CA LEU A 132 -24.17 0.38 -4.49
C LEU A 132 -23.98 0.15 -2.98
N GLN A 133 -24.97 -0.40 -2.28
CA GLN A 133 -24.84 -0.75 -0.86
C GLN A 133 -23.76 -1.80 -0.63
N HIS A 134 -23.74 -2.87 -1.44
CA HIS A 134 -22.70 -3.90 -1.33
C HIS A 134 -21.31 -3.35 -1.64
N ALA A 135 -21.16 -2.45 -2.63
CA ALA A 135 -19.91 -1.78 -2.91
C ALA A 135 -19.42 -0.94 -1.72
N GLN A 136 -20.32 -0.21 -1.05
CA GLN A 136 -20.01 0.56 0.16
C GLN A 136 -19.61 -0.34 1.34
N GLU A 137 -20.33 -1.44 1.56
CA GLU A 137 -19.98 -2.43 2.59
C GLU A 137 -18.62 -3.07 2.34
N TRP A 138 -18.33 -3.42 1.09
CA TRP A 138 -17.04 -3.98 0.69
C TRP A 138 -15.91 -2.97 0.91
N GLN A 139 -16.10 -1.71 0.55
CA GLN A 139 -15.13 -0.65 0.82
C GLN A 139 -14.87 -0.48 2.32
N LYS A 140 -15.93 -0.50 3.14
CA LYS A 140 -15.80 -0.46 4.60
C LYS A 140 -15.02 -1.65 5.15
N LEU A 141 -15.24 -2.85 4.60
CA LEU A 141 -14.51 -4.06 4.99
C LEU A 141 -13.03 -3.99 4.61
N GLN A 142 -12.69 -3.42 3.44
CA GLN A 142 -11.30 -3.16 3.05
C GLN A 142 -10.62 -2.17 4.01
N GLN A 143 -11.31 -1.09 4.39
CA GLN A 143 -10.78 -0.13 5.36
C GLN A 143 -10.54 -0.79 6.73
N GLN A 144 -11.47 -1.64 7.19
CA GLN A 144 -11.30 -2.39 8.43
C GLN A 144 -10.12 -3.36 8.37
N ARG A 145 -9.95 -4.07 7.25
CA ARG A 145 -8.80 -4.96 7.03
C ARG A 145 -7.48 -4.20 7.07
N HIS A 146 -7.38 -3.08 6.36
CA HIS A 146 -6.19 -2.25 6.36
C HIS A 146 -5.88 -1.69 7.77
N ALA A 147 -6.90 -1.24 8.49
CA ALA A 147 -6.73 -0.79 9.87
C ALA A 147 -6.26 -1.91 10.82
N ALA A 148 -6.76 -3.14 10.64
CA ALA A 148 -6.30 -4.29 11.43
C ALA A 148 -4.84 -4.66 11.10
N GLU A 149 -4.44 -4.60 9.84
CA GLU A 149 -3.06 -4.83 9.41
C GLU A 149 -2.09 -3.80 10.01
N LEU A 150 -2.46 -2.52 10.01
CA LEU A 150 -1.66 -1.46 10.64
C LEU A 150 -1.52 -1.66 12.16
N ARG A 151 -2.59 -2.09 12.84
CA ARG A 151 -2.52 -2.42 14.28
C ARG A 151 -1.56 -3.58 14.54
N HIS A 152 -1.66 -4.65 13.74
CA HIS A 152 -0.75 -5.78 13.87
C HIS A 152 0.71 -5.39 13.62
N GLN A 153 0.98 -4.53 12.62
CA GLN A 153 2.33 -4.01 12.38
C GLN A 153 2.85 -3.18 13.57
N ALA A 154 1.99 -2.37 14.20
CA ALA A 154 2.35 -1.61 15.39
C ALA A 154 2.67 -2.54 16.58
N GLU A 155 1.85 -3.56 16.84
CA GLU A 155 2.10 -4.57 17.88
C GLU A 155 3.44 -5.31 17.66
N VAL A 156 3.75 -5.68 16.42
CA VAL A 156 5.03 -6.33 16.08
C VAL A 156 6.22 -5.41 16.33
N LEU A 157 6.10 -4.11 16.05
CA LEU A 157 7.16 -3.15 16.33
C LEU A 157 7.35 -2.90 17.84
N GLU A 158 6.25 -2.87 18.59
CA GLU A 158 6.28 -2.76 20.06
C GLU A 158 6.98 -3.96 20.69
N LEU A 159 6.62 -5.19 20.29
CA LEU A 159 7.29 -6.41 20.76
C LEU A 159 8.78 -6.45 20.39
N LYS A 160 9.15 -5.95 19.20
CA LYS A 160 10.57 -5.83 18.81
C LYS A 160 11.32 -4.83 19.68
N TYR A 161 10.69 -3.71 20.02
CA TYR A 161 11.26 -2.72 20.91
C TYR A 161 11.45 -3.28 22.33
N GLU A 162 10.45 -3.97 22.87
CA GLU A 162 10.54 -4.65 24.17
C GLU A 162 11.65 -5.71 24.18
N ALA A 163 11.75 -6.53 23.13
CA ALA A 163 12.80 -7.53 23.01
C ALA A 163 14.21 -6.89 22.96
N ASN A 164 14.37 -5.77 22.25
CA ASN A 164 15.63 -5.04 22.21
C ASN A 164 15.98 -4.42 23.57
N SER A 165 15.00 -3.84 24.26
CA SER A 165 15.17 -3.29 25.62
C SER A 165 15.62 -4.36 26.62
N LEU A 166 15.01 -5.56 26.57
CA LEU A 166 15.42 -6.69 27.41
C LEU A 166 16.84 -7.17 27.08
N ALA A 167 17.20 -7.24 25.80
CA ALA A 167 18.55 -7.60 25.37
C ALA A 167 19.60 -6.58 25.85
N GLU A 168 19.29 -5.29 25.80
CA GLU A 168 20.15 -4.24 26.35
C GLU A 168 20.30 -4.38 27.88
N GLN A 169 19.20 -4.65 28.59
CA GLN A 169 19.23 -4.88 30.04
C GLN A 169 20.09 -6.10 30.42
N GLU A 170 19.97 -7.21 29.67
CA GLU A 170 20.81 -8.40 29.86
C GLU A 170 22.28 -8.10 29.60
N ALA A 171 22.60 -7.32 28.55
CA ALA A 171 23.97 -6.91 28.25
C ALA A 171 24.57 -6.06 29.38
N TRP A 172 23.79 -5.12 29.95
CA TRP A 172 24.20 -4.33 31.11
C TRP A 172 24.48 -5.20 32.34
N GLN A 173 23.60 -6.15 32.65
CA GLN A 173 23.79 -7.08 33.77
C GLN A 173 25.04 -7.96 33.58
N GLN A 174 25.31 -8.42 32.36
CA GLN A 174 26.53 -9.17 32.04
C GLN A 174 27.78 -8.32 32.25
N MET A 175 27.76 -7.05 31.82
CA MET A 175 28.88 -6.14 32.02
C MET A 175 29.13 -5.84 33.50
N GLU A 176 28.08 -5.63 34.29
CA GLU A 176 28.17 -5.43 35.74
C GLU A 176 28.75 -6.66 36.45
N ALA A 177 28.29 -7.87 36.08
CA ALA A 177 28.86 -9.11 36.59
C ALA A 177 30.36 -9.24 36.26
N LEU A 178 30.77 -8.91 35.03
CA LEU A 178 32.18 -8.91 34.63
C LEU A 178 33.00 -7.89 35.44
N LEU A 179 32.46 -6.70 35.69
CA LEU A 179 33.10 -5.68 36.51
C LEU A 179 33.33 -6.20 37.94
N HIS A 180 32.30 -6.79 38.58
CA HIS A 180 32.44 -7.38 39.91
C HIS A 180 33.43 -8.53 39.95
N THR A 181 33.46 -9.42 38.94
CA THR A 181 34.47 -10.49 38.90
C THR A 181 35.89 -9.95 38.76
N THR A 182 36.07 -8.87 38.00
CA THR A 182 37.37 -8.20 37.84
C THR A 182 37.80 -7.54 39.15
N GLN A 183 36.88 -6.86 39.82
CA GLN A 183 37.13 -6.23 41.12
C GLN A 183 37.50 -7.27 42.19
N ARG A 184 36.81 -8.42 42.23
CA ARG A 184 37.16 -9.54 43.12
C ARG A 184 38.58 -10.05 42.84
N LYS A 185 38.93 -10.29 41.57
CA LYS A 185 40.29 -10.71 41.19
C LYS A 185 41.35 -9.68 41.59
N GLN A 186 41.03 -8.39 41.50
CA GLN A 186 41.95 -7.33 41.96
C GLN A 186 42.11 -7.36 43.48
N ALA A 187 41.02 -7.53 44.24
CA ALA A 187 41.06 -7.69 45.69
C ALA A 187 41.87 -8.95 46.11
N ASP A 188 41.64 -10.09 45.45
CA ASP A 188 42.38 -11.32 45.72
C ASP A 188 43.88 -11.16 45.46
N ARG A 189 44.27 -10.48 44.36
CA ARG A 189 45.67 -10.16 44.06
C ARG A 189 46.29 -9.21 45.09
N ALA A 190 45.53 -8.21 45.54
CA ALA A 190 46.00 -7.29 46.58
C ALA A 190 46.27 -8.04 47.90
N GLN A 191 45.35 -8.93 48.29
CA GLN A 191 45.51 -9.79 49.47
C GLN A 191 46.70 -10.76 49.32
N GLU A 192 46.94 -11.32 48.13
CA GLU A 192 48.10 -12.17 47.86
C GLU A 192 49.42 -11.40 48.04
N LEU A 193 49.49 -10.15 47.55
CA LEU A 193 50.66 -9.29 47.75
C LEU A 193 50.88 -8.94 49.23
N GLU A 194 49.82 -8.62 49.97
CA GLU A 194 49.92 -8.39 51.42
C GLU A 194 50.46 -9.62 52.17
N MET A 195 50.00 -10.82 51.79
CA MET A 195 50.50 -12.08 52.36
C MET A 195 51.97 -12.34 52.01
N GLN A 196 52.41 -11.99 50.79
CA GLN A 196 53.82 -12.09 50.39
C GLN A 196 54.69 -11.10 51.18
N ASP A 197 54.23 -9.86 51.37
CA ASP A 197 54.94 -8.85 52.17
C ASP A 197 55.04 -9.27 53.64
N LEU A 198 53.97 -9.82 54.22
CA LEU A 198 54.00 -10.39 55.57
C LEU A 198 54.97 -11.57 55.68
N ALA A 199 54.99 -12.47 54.69
CA ALA A 199 55.93 -13.59 54.66
C ALA A 199 57.39 -13.10 54.58
N ALA A 200 57.67 -12.13 53.71
CA ALA A 200 58.98 -11.49 53.61
C ALA A 200 59.37 -10.81 54.93
N SER A 201 58.45 -10.10 55.57
CA SER A 201 58.66 -9.49 56.89
C SER A 201 59.03 -10.54 57.94
N VAL A 202 58.29 -11.66 58.03
CA VAL A 202 58.60 -12.75 58.96
C VAL A 202 59.96 -13.39 58.67
N GLU A 203 60.35 -13.53 57.40
CA GLU A 203 61.68 -14.00 57.02
C GLU A 203 62.77 -13.02 57.45
N THR A 204 62.56 -11.71 57.26
CA THR A 204 63.50 -10.70 57.74
C THR A 204 63.59 -10.69 59.27
N GLU A 205 62.48 -10.83 60.00
CA GLU A 205 62.48 -10.95 61.46
C GLU A 205 63.19 -12.22 61.93
N ARG A 206 63.01 -13.34 61.24
CA ARG A 206 63.74 -14.58 61.51
C ARG A 206 65.23 -14.41 61.27
N PHE A 207 65.61 -13.79 60.16
CA PHE A 207 67.00 -13.49 59.84
C PHE A 207 67.63 -12.59 60.91
N LEU A 208 66.96 -11.49 61.26
CA LEU A 208 67.38 -10.59 62.34
C LEU A 208 67.44 -11.32 63.68
N SER A 209 66.50 -12.21 63.98
CA SER A 209 66.52 -13.03 65.20
C SER A 209 67.68 -14.03 65.23
N THR A 210 68.00 -14.65 64.10
CA THR A 210 69.16 -15.56 63.99
C THR A 210 70.47 -14.81 64.07
N GLU A 211 70.57 -13.64 63.43
CA GLU A 211 71.74 -12.77 63.50
C GLU A 211 71.91 -12.23 64.93
N LEU A 212 70.81 -11.83 65.58
CA LEU A 212 70.82 -11.41 66.99
C LEU A 212 71.24 -12.56 67.90
N ARG A 213 70.78 -13.80 67.67
CA ARG A 213 71.26 -14.98 68.43
C ARG A 213 72.73 -15.27 68.17
N ALA A 214 73.20 -15.21 66.93
CA ALA A 214 74.60 -15.39 66.58
C ALA A 214 75.48 -14.28 67.19
N GLN A 215 75.00 -13.05 67.21
CA GLN A 215 75.61 -11.94 67.94
C GLN A 215 75.54 -12.16 69.45
N CYS A 216 74.47 -12.73 70.01
CA CYS A 216 74.37 -13.11 71.42
C CYS A 216 75.36 -14.22 71.78
N GLU A 217 75.62 -15.20 70.91
CA GLU A 217 76.61 -16.26 71.10
C GLU A 217 78.05 -15.71 70.98
N LYS A 218 78.29 -14.85 69.99
CA LYS A 218 79.54 -14.10 69.81
C LYS A 218 79.79 -13.11 70.94
N THR A 219 78.73 -12.55 71.52
CA THR A 219 78.80 -11.71 72.71
C THR A 219 78.76 -12.51 74.00
N GLN A 220 78.34 -13.78 74.04
CA GLN A 220 78.51 -14.71 75.17
C GLN A 220 79.97 -15.13 75.32
N SER A 221 80.65 -15.43 74.20
CA SER A 221 82.10 -15.69 74.18
C SER A 221 82.91 -14.42 74.45
N SER A 222 82.39 -13.25 74.09
CA SER A 222 82.95 -11.95 74.46
C SER A 222 82.48 -11.43 75.83
N HIS A 223 81.40 -11.94 76.44
CA HIS A 223 80.82 -11.44 77.70
C HIS A 223 81.67 -11.85 78.89
N SER A 224 82.33 -13.00 78.82
CA SER A 224 83.37 -13.38 79.79
C SER A 224 84.54 -12.37 79.82
N SER A 225 84.80 -11.67 78.70
CA SER A 225 85.81 -10.61 78.58
C SER A 225 85.23 -9.21 78.86
N LYS A 226 83.99 -8.94 78.43
CA LYS A 226 83.32 -7.64 78.53
C LYS A 226 82.51 -7.42 79.82
N LEU A 227 82.26 -8.43 80.66
CA LEU A 227 81.72 -8.21 82.02
C LEU A 227 82.67 -7.33 82.87
N ARG A 228 83.95 -7.24 82.50
CA ARG A 228 84.90 -6.23 83.01
C ARG A 228 84.74 -4.84 82.40
N GLN A 229 84.31 -4.76 81.14
CA GLN A 229 84.16 -3.51 80.38
C GLN A 229 82.78 -2.86 80.55
N VAL A 230 81.75 -3.65 80.90
CA VAL A 230 80.39 -3.18 81.23
C VAL A 230 80.37 -2.40 82.55
N LYS A 231 81.27 -2.69 83.50
CA LYS A 231 81.49 -1.82 84.68
C LYS A 231 82.01 -0.41 84.31
N ASP A 232 82.72 -0.29 83.18
CA ASP A 232 83.28 0.97 82.67
C ASP A 232 82.29 1.73 81.76
N LEU A 233 81.46 1.03 80.99
CA LEU A 233 80.49 1.65 80.07
C LEU A 233 79.16 2.00 80.73
N ASN A 234 78.82 1.41 81.88
CA ASN A 234 77.68 1.85 82.70
C ASN A 234 77.89 3.28 83.26
N ALA A 235 79.13 3.81 83.22
CA ALA A 235 79.44 5.22 83.48
C ALA A 235 79.28 6.13 82.24
N ARG A 236 79.13 5.56 81.04
CA ARG A 236 78.93 6.29 79.77
C ARG A 236 77.49 6.27 79.27
N LEU A 237 76.66 5.34 79.76
CA LEU A 237 75.24 5.24 79.40
C LEU A 237 74.40 6.46 79.87
N ALA A 238 74.89 7.21 80.86
CA ALA A 238 74.32 8.49 81.27
C ALA A 238 74.43 9.61 80.20
N GLY A 239 75.15 9.38 79.09
CA GLY A 239 75.29 10.33 77.98
C GLY A 239 74.37 10.09 76.78
N HIS A 240 73.76 8.89 76.64
CA HIS A 240 72.97 8.52 75.45
C HIS A 240 71.46 8.77 75.60
N GLU A 241 70.99 9.18 76.78
CA GLU A 241 69.59 9.55 77.01
C GLU A 241 69.18 10.79 76.20
N LEU A 242 70.13 11.68 75.85
CA LEU A 242 69.89 12.83 74.96
C LEU A 242 69.80 12.45 73.47
N GLU A 243 70.46 11.36 73.06
CA GLU A 243 70.43 10.87 71.67
C GLU A 243 69.11 10.14 71.38
N ILE A 244 68.57 9.44 72.37
CA ILE A 244 67.24 8.80 72.29
C ILE A 244 66.14 9.88 72.19
N LEU A 245 66.20 10.94 73.00
CA LEU A 245 65.28 12.08 72.90
C LEU A 245 65.40 12.82 71.55
N ALA A 246 66.60 12.92 70.98
CA ALA A 246 66.80 13.50 69.65
C ALA A 246 66.21 12.61 68.53
N LEU A 247 66.36 11.29 68.63
CA LEU A 247 65.79 10.33 67.67
C LEU A 247 64.25 10.22 67.78
N GLU A 248 63.70 10.32 68.99
CA GLU A 248 62.24 10.43 69.22
C GLU A 248 61.68 11.75 68.66
N SER A 249 62.42 12.85 68.77
CA SER A 249 62.05 14.13 68.11
C SER A 249 62.12 14.04 66.58
N ALA A 250 63.08 13.29 66.03
CA ALA A 250 63.19 13.08 64.58
C ALA A 250 62.11 12.12 64.05
N ALA A 251 61.70 11.12 64.83
CA ALA A 251 60.60 10.23 64.49
C ALA A 251 59.25 10.98 64.46
N THR A 252 58.96 11.78 65.49
CA THR A 252 57.76 12.63 65.53
C THR A 252 57.76 13.69 64.43
N GLN A 253 58.93 14.20 64.03
CA GLN A 253 59.04 15.09 62.87
C GLN A 253 58.75 14.37 61.54
N ARG A 254 59.21 13.13 61.35
CA ARG A 254 58.87 12.33 60.16
C ARG A 254 57.38 12.01 60.09
N ASP A 255 56.77 11.65 61.21
CA ASP A 255 55.33 11.39 61.29
C ASP A 255 54.54 12.66 60.96
N SER A 256 54.98 13.83 61.45
CA SER A 256 54.34 15.12 61.12
C SER A 256 54.40 15.45 59.63
N VAL A 257 55.52 15.14 58.96
CA VAL A 257 55.68 15.34 57.51
C VAL A 257 54.81 14.35 56.73
N CYS A 258 54.74 13.09 57.17
CA CYS A 258 53.88 12.08 56.56
C CYS A 258 52.39 12.47 56.67
N ILE A 259 51.94 12.93 57.84
CA ILE A 259 50.57 13.41 58.05
C ILE A 259 50.28 14.64 57.18
N GLN A 260 51.23 15.59 57.07
CA GLN A 260 51.05 16.75 56.18
C GLN A 260 50.97 16.34 54.71
N GLN A 261 51.78 15.37 54.28
CA GLN A 261 51.75 14.85 52.92
C GLN A 261 50.43 14.13 52.62
N GLU A 262 49.92 13.32 53.55
CA GLU A 262 48.63 12.66 53.43
C GLU A 262 47.47 13.68 53.37
N LEU A 263 47.50 14.71 54.22
CA LEU A 263 46.52 15.80 54.18
C LEU A 263 46.55 16.55 52.85
N HIS A 264 47.75 16.80 52.30
CA HIS A 264 47.89 17.43 50.99
C HIS A 264 47.29 16.57 49.86
N LEU A 265 47.58 15.26 49.85
CA LEU A 265 47.00 14.33 48.87
C LEU A 265 45.48 14.23 49.00
N ARG A 266 44.95 14.18 50.22
CA ARG A 266 43.49 14.22 50.44
C ARG A 266 42.88 15.51 49.91
N GLN A 267 43.53 16.65 50.12
CA GLN A 267 43.04 17.93 49.60
C GLN A 267 43.05 17.95 48.07
N GLN A 268 44.09 17.42 47.43
CA GLN A 268 44.14 17.26 45.97
C GLN A 268 43.00 16.37 45.45
N LEU A 269 42.77 15.21 46.07
CA LEU A 269 41.67 14.32 45.72
C LEU A 269 40.30 15.01 45.85
N TYR A 270 40.08 15.82 46.89
CA TYR A 270 38.84 16.58 47.03
C TYR A 270 38.66 17.62 45.92
N THR A 271 39.74 18.34 45.55
CA THR A 271 39.66 19.30 44.44
C THR A 271 39.43 18.62 43.10
N GLU A 272 40.03 17.45 42.88
CA GLU A 272 39.83 16.66 41.67
C GLU A 272 38.40 16.12 41.59
N GLN A 273 37.88 15.55 42.68
CA GLN A 273 36.49 15.11 42.78
C GLN A 273 35.50 16.26 42.55
N ALA A 274 35.78 17.45 43.09
CA ALA A 274 34.94 18.62 42.83
C ALA A 274 34.97 19.02 41.35
N SER A 275 36.14 18.97 40.71
CA SER A 275 36.26 19.27 39.27
C SER A 275 35.48 18.28 38.40
N TYR A 276 35.57 16.96 38.68
CA TYR A 276 34.80 15.95 37.96
C TYR A 276 33.29 16.15 38.13
N ARG A 277 32.83 16.53 39.33
CA ARG A 277 31.40 16.83 39.54
C ARG A 277 30.93 17.99 38.68
N THR A 278 31.70 19.08 38.63
CA THR A 278 31.35 20.23 37.79
C THR A 278 31.37 19.90 36.30
N GLU A 279 32.28 19.02 35.87
CA GLU A 279 32.32 18.55 34.48
C GLU A 279 31.13 17.66 34.14
N CYS A 280 30.75 16.73 35.03
CA CYS A 280 29.54 15.92 34.88
C CYS A 280 28.28 16.78 34.82
N GLU A 281 28.11 17.74 35.73
CA GLU A 281 26.98 18.69 35.72
C GLU A 281 26.94 19.51 34.42
N SER A 282 28.10 19.92 33.91
CA SER A 282 28.20 20.62 32.63
C SER A 282 27.83 19.74 31.43
N LEU A 283 28.25 18.46 31.44
CA LEU A 283 27.90 17.50 30.39
C LEU A 283 26.41 17.17 30.41
N GLU A 284 25.83 16.96 31.58
CA GLU A 284 24.39 16.76 31.76
C GLU A 284 23.59 17.96 31.23
N ALA A 285 24.02 19.19 31.56
CA ALA A 285 23.40 20.41 31.03
C ALA A 285 23.51 20.48 29.49
N SER A 286 24.64 20.06 28.91
CA SER A 286 24.83 20.02 27.46
C SER A 286 23.92 18.99 26.78
N VAL A 287 23.76 17.80 27.38
CA VAL A 287 22.87 16.75 26.87
C VAL A 287 21.42 17.23 26.88
N GLU A 288 21.00 17.91 27.94
CA GLU A 288 19.66 18.48 28.05
C GLU A 288 19.39 19.56 26.98
N VAL A 289 20.38 20.41 26.69
CA VAL A 289 20.28 21.39 25.59
C VAL A 289 20.13 20.69 24.23
N LEU A 290 20.89 19.62 23.97
CA LEU A 290 20.78 18.85 22.73
C LEU A 290 19.43 18.15 22.59
N ARG A 291 18.93 17.54 23.67
CA ARG A 291 17.60 16.92 23.70
C ARG A 291 16.50 17.94 23.39
N ASN A 292 16.55 19.11 24.03
CA ASN A 292 15.62 20.20 23.75
C ASN A 292 15.74 20.76 22.33
N ALA A 293 16.92 20.69 21.71
CA ALA A 293 17.12 21.07 20.30
C ALA A 293 16.54 20.02 19.35
N GLU A 294 16.72 18.73 19.64
CA GLU A 294 16.14 17.63 18.86
C GLU A 294 14.61 17.64 18.91
N GLU A 295 14.02 17.87 20.10
CA GLU A 295 12.57 17.99 20.24
C GLU A 295 12.01 19.16 19.43
N ARG A 296 12.69 20.32 19.45
CA ARG A 296 12.33 21.46 18.59
C ARG A 296 12.46 21.15 17.10
N ALA A 297 13.47 20.40 16.69
CA ALA A 297 13.63 19.97 15.29
C ALA A 297 12.50 19.01 14.86
N ARG A 298 12.10 18.07 15.74
CA ARG A 298 10.96 17.17 15.48
C ARG A 298 9.65 17.94 15.36
N GLN A 299 9.41 18.91 16.24
CA GLN A 299 8.23 19.79 16.17
C GLN A 299 8.21 20.57 14.86
N ALA A 300 9.33 21.19 14.47
CA ALA A 300 9.45 21.91 13.21
C ALA A 300 9.18 21.02 11.98
N LEU A 301 9.66 19.76 11.98
CA LEU A 301 9.39 18.81 10.91
C LEU A 301 7.91 18.41 10.85
N GLN A 302 7.26 18.23 12.01
CA GLN A 302 5.83 17.96 12.09
C GLN A 302 4.99 19.15 11.58
N GLU A 303 5.35 20.37 11.95
CA GLU A 303 4.71 21.59 11.43
C GLU A 303 4.92 21.72 9.91
N ALA A 304 6.13 21.46 9.41
CA ALA A 304 6.42 21.48 7.97
C ALA A 304 5.60 20.43 7.20
N SER A 305 5.49 19.20 7.71
CA SER A 305 4.70 18.14 7.07
C SER A 305 3.20 18.46 7.06
N THR A 306 2.66 19.04 8.14
CA THR A 306 1.27 19.47 8.20
C THR A 306 1.01 20.68 7.29
N SER A 307 1.95 21.62 7.18
CA SER A 307 1.88 22.72 6.22
C SER A 307 1.84 22.21 4.78
N ARG A 308 2.75 21.28 4.43
CA ARG A 308 2.79 20.67 3.09
C ARG A 308 1.52 19.88 2.77
N ALA A 309 0.95 19.18 3.74
CA ALA A 309 -0.32 18.48 3.56
C ALA A 309 -1.49 19.47 3.30
N ARG A 310 -1.48 20.64 3.96
CA ARG A 310 -2.45 21.71 3.69
C ARG A 310 -2.26 22.31 2.29
N GLU A 311 -1.02 22.55 1.88
CA GLU A 311 -0.71 23.04 0.52
C GLU A 311 -1.20 22.07 -0.56
N LEU A 312 -0.90 20.77 -0.43
CA LEU A 312 -1.40 19.74 -1.37
C LEU A 312 -2.93 19.67 -1.41
N SER A 313 -3.60 19.84 -0.25
CA SER A 313 -5.07 19.89 -0.18
C SER A 313 -5.64 21.11 -0.91
N LEU A 314 -4.96 22.27 -0.80
CA LEU A 314 -5.33 23.48 -1.56
C LEU A 314 -5.08 23.31 -3.05
N GLU A 315 -3.97 22.70 -3.47
CA GLU A 315 -3.68 22.39 -4.87
C GLU A 315 -4.74 21.46 -5.48
N GLN A 316 -5.10 20.37 -4.79
CA GLN A 316 -6.19 19.48 -5.22
C GLN A 316 -7.52 20.21 -5.33
N ARG A 317 -7.79 21.17 -4.43
CA ARG A 317 -9.01 21.97 -4.48
C ARG A 317 -9.01 22.92 -5.68
N LEU A 318 -7.86 23.50 -6.01
CA LEU A 318 -7.70 24.34 -7.21
C LEU A 318 -7.91 23.52 -8.49
N GLU A 319 -7.33 22.32 -8.58
CA GLU A 319 -7.56 21.41 -9.71
C GLU A 319 -9.04 21.04 -9.85
N GLN A 320 -9.72 20.72 -8.74
CA GLN A 320 -11.16 20.45 -8.75
C GLN A 320 -11.98 21.64 -9.25
N LEU A 321 -11.64 22.86 -8.83
CA LEU A 321 -12.33 24.06 -9.29
C LEU A 321 -12.06 24.33 -10.77
N GLN A 322 -10.82 24.13 -11.22
CA GLN A 322 -10.46 24.28 -12.63
C GLN A 322 -11.22 23.28 -13.52
N ALA A 323 -11.31 22.01 -13.10
CA ALA A 323 -12.11 20.99 -13.79
C ALA A 323 -13.62 21.35 -13.82
N GLN A 324 -14.15 21.97 -12.77
CA GLN A 324 -15.53 22.47 -12.77
C GLN A 324 -15.73 23.63 -13.75
N VAL A 325 -14.76 24.56 -13.83
CA VAL A 325 -14.81 25.66 -14.79
C VAL A 325 -14.75 25.12 -16.22
N GLU A 326 -13.84 24.20 -16.53
CA GLU A 326 -13.75 23.55 -17.85
C GLU A 326 -15.03 22.79 -18.19
N ALA A 327 -15.64 22.08 -17.24
CA ALA A 327 -16.93 21.41 -17.44
C ALA A 327 -18.07 22.41 -17.75
N LEU A 328 -18.10 23.56 -17.07
CA LEU A 328 -19.08 24.62 -17.32
C LEU A 328 -18.83 25.33 -18.66
N GLU A 329 -17.57 25.54 -19.03
CA GLU A 329 -17.22 26.09 -20.34
C GLU A 329 -17.55 25.11 -21.47
N ALA A 330 -17.31 23.81 -21.30
CA ALA A 330 -17.73 22.77 -22.24
C ALA A 330 -19.26 22.71 -22.40
N LEU A 331 -20.01 22.89 -21.31
CA LEU A 331 -21.47 23.02 -21.36
C LEU A 331 -21.92 24.27 -22.11
N LYS A 332 -21.17 25.37 -22.02
CA LYS A 332 -21.48 26.65 -22.69
C LYS A 332 -21.04 26.68 -24.16
N ALA A 333 -19.98 25.94 -24.51
CA ALA A 333 -19.43 25.83 -25.86
C ALA A 333 -20.10 24.74 -26.70
N ARG A 334 -21.14 24.07 -26.21
CA ARG A 334 -21.93 23.09 -26.98
C ARG A 334 -22.98 23.83 -27.85
N PRO A 335 -22.76 24.03 -29.15
CA PRO A 335 -23.80 24.53 -30.05
C PRO A 335 -24.97 23.53 -30.13
N PRO A 336 -26.21 24.01 -30.39
CA PRO A 336 -27.37 23.14 -30.57
C PRO A 336 -27.13 22.16 -31.73
N PRO A 337 -27.40 20.85 -31.56
CA PRO A 337 -26.97 19.83 -32.49
C PRO A 337 -27.74 19.91 -33.82
N GLU A 338 -27.01 20.23 -34.89
CA GLU A 338 -27.45 20.13 -36.28
C GLU A 338 -27.08 18.74 -36.83
N PRO A 339 -27.98 18.04 -37.55
CA PRO A 339 -27.82 16.62 -37.88
C PRO A 339 -26.82 16.41 -39.01
N THR A 340 -25.75 15.66 -38.75
CA THR A 340 -24.71 15.26 -39.73
C THR A 340 -24.26 13.80 -39.49
N PRO A 341 -23.76 13.10 -40.53
CA PRO A 341 -23.97 11.67 -40.79
C PRO A 341 -22.97 10.73 -40.08
N PRO A 342 -23.22 9.41 -40.09
CA PRO A 342 -22.56 8.43 -39.23
C PRO A 342 -21.08 8.18 -39.61
N PRO A 343 -20.17 8.12 -38.61
CA PRO A 343 -18.78 7.75 -38.81
C PRO A 343 -18.65 6.22 -39.01
N GLN A 344 -17.83 5.84 -39.98
CA GLN A 344 -17.47 4.45 -40.26
C GLN A 344 -16.64 3.86 -39.11
N PRO A 345 -16.88 2.58 -38.73
CA PRO A 345 -16.17 1.93 -37.62
C PRO A 345 -14.71 1.69 -38.00
N ALA A 346 -13.80 2.34 -37.28
CA ALA A 346 -12.40 1.94 -37.25
C ALA A 346 -12.35 0.54 -36.62
N VAL A 347 -11.83 -0.42 -37.37
CA VAL A 347 -11.71 -1.81 -36.93
C VAL A 347 -10.58 -1.85 -35.90
N ASP A 348 -10.93 -1.98 -34.62
CA ASP A 348 -9.96 -2.09 -33.52
C ASP A 348 -9.14 -3.38 -33.68
N ALA A 349 -8.00 -3.27 -34.36
CA ALA A 349 -7.07 -4.37 -34.55
C ALA A 349 -6.38 -4.70 -33.22
N SER A 350 -6.83 -5.76 -32.55
CA SER A 350 -6.15 -6.32 -31.37
C SER A 350 -4.78 -6.90 -31.76
N ASP A 351 -3.76 -6.70 -30.93
CA ASP A 351 -2.40 -7.22 -31.12
C ASP A 351 -2.34 -8.77 -31.12
N TYR A 352 -3.35 -9.43 -30.55
CA TYR A 352 -3.47 -10.88 -30.50
C TYR A 352 -4.87 -11.32 -30.91
N VAL A 353 -4.93 -12.45 -31.63
CA VAL A 353 -6.16 -13.12 -32.07
C VAL A 353 -6.11 -14.56 -31.60
N ALA A 354 -7.17 -15.04 -30.92
CA ALA A 354 -7.19 -16.39 -30.37
C ALA A 354 -7.06 -17.45 -31.48
N SER A 355 -6.07 -18.31 -31.35
CA SER A 355 -5.75 -19.36 -32.33
C SER A 355 -6.63 -20.61 -32.21
N ALA A 356 -7.15 -20.91 -31.01
CA ALA A 356 -8.14 -21.96 -30.83
C ALA A 356 -9.32 -21.42 -29.99
N PRO A 357 -10.43 -21.01 -30.64
CA PRO A 357 -11.55 -20.33 -29.98
C PRO A 357 -12.34 -21.23 -29.01
N SER A 358 -12.12 -22.55 -29.04
CA SER A 358 -12.70 -23.49 -28.08
C SER A 358 -11.99 -23.52 -26.73
N ASP A 359 -10.78 -22.96 -26.61
CA ASP A 359 -10.06 -22.88 -25.34
C ASP A 359 -10.44 -21.59 -24.61
N GLU A 360 -10.93 -21.74 -23.38
CA GLU A 360 -11.29 -20.62 -22.51
C GLU A 360 -10.10 -19.71 -22.21
N LEU A 361 -8.91 -20.27 -22.01
CA LEU A 361 -7.69 -19.49 -21.75
C LEU A 361 -7.34 -18.58 -22.92
N ASP A 362 -7.50 -19.08 -24.16
CA ASP A 362 -7.12 -18.36 -25.37
C ASP A 362 -8.09 -17.20 -25.65
N ARG A 363 -9.39 -17.40 -25.39
CA ARG A 363 -10.41 -16.34 -25.48
C ARG A 363 -10.23 -15.27 -24.41
N SER A 364 -9.96 -15.68 -23.15
CA SER A 364 -9.70 -14.73 -22.06
C SER A 364 -8.45 -13.91 -22.33
N LEU A 365 -7.39 -14.53 -22.86
CA LEU A 365 -6.17 -13.86 -23.26
C LEU A 365 -6.42 -12.80 -24.35
N GLU A 366 -7.19 -13.14 -25.38
CA GLU A 366 -7.57 -12.19 -26.44
C GLU A 366 -8.39 -11.01 -25.89
N ALA A 367 -9.37 -11.27 -25.01
CA ALA A 367 -10.18 -10.23 -24.38
C ALA A 367 -9.35 -9.30 -23.50
N GLU A 368 -8.41 -9.85 -22.71
CA GLU A 368 -7.57 -9.08 -21.80
C GLU A 368 -6.55 -8.24 -22.58
N ILE A 369 -5.92 -8.78 -23.63
CA ILE A 369 -5.02 -8.02 -24.53
C ILE A 369 -5.78 -6.88 -25.21
N ARG A 370 -7.01 -7.14 -25.70
CA ARG A 370 -7.87 -6.11 -26.28
C ARG A 370 -8.18 -5.00 -25.27
N SER A 371 -8.39 -5.33 -24.00
CA SER A 371 -8.66 -4.34 -22.95
C SER A 371 -7.45 -3.48 -22.56
N LEU A 372 -6.23 -4.04 -22.69
CA LEU A 372 -4.98 -3.31 -22.44
C LEU A 372 -4.64 -2.32 -23.56
N GLY A 373 -5.24 -2.49 -24.74
CA GLY A 373 -5.08 -1.61 -25.89
C GLY A 373 -4.07 -2.12 -26.93
N VAL A 374 -4.15 -1.53 -28.12
CA VAL A 374 -3.25 -1.82 -29.25
C VAL A 374 -1.81 -1.41 -28.90
N GLY A 375 -0.84 -2.21 -29.32
CA GLY A 375 0.58 -2.02 -29.02
C GLY A 375 1.03 -2.49 -27.63
N CYS A 376 0.15 -3.09 -26.83
CA CYS A 376 0.51 -3.51 -25.47
C CYS A 376 1.62 -4.57 -25.46
N LEU A 377 1.72 -5.42 -26.50
CA LEU A 377 2.81 -6.41 -26.62
C LEU A 377 4.16 -5.82 -27.06
N LYS A 378 4.25 -4.49 -27.22
CA LYS A 378 5.46 -3.75 -27.62
C LYS A 378 6.10 -4.29 -28.90
N GLY A 379 5.28 -4.79 -29.84
CA GLY A 379 5.72 -5.38 -31.11
C GLY A 379 6.14 -6.85 -31.05
N ASN A 380 6.09 -7.49 -29.87
CA ASN A 380 6.32 -8.93 -29.77
C ASN A 380 5.13 -9.72 -30.33
N VAL A 381 5.41 -10.77 -31.10
CA VAL A 381 4.38 -11.69 -31.62
C VAL A 381 4.15 -12.81 -30.62
N LEU A 382 2.92 -12.92 -30.11
CA LEU A 382 2.49 -14.01 -29.25
C LEU A 382 1.83 -15.12 -30.08
N THR A 383 2.34 -16.34 -30.00
CA THR A 383 1.83 -17.50 -30.74
C THR A 383 1.58 -18.67 -29.79
N ARG A 384 0.41 -19.28 -29.86
CA ARG A 384 0.10 -20.47 -29.07
C ARG A 384 0.85 -21.69 -29.58
N THR A 385 1.47 -22.44 -28.68
CA THR A 385 2.24 -23.67 -29.02
C THR A 385 1.62 -24.93 -28.45
N GLY A 386 0.73 -24.81 -27.46
CA GLY A 386 -0.02 -25.94 -26.90
C GLY A 386 -0.97 -25.50 -25.80
N PRO A 387 -1.63 -26.45 -25.10
CA PRO A 387 -2.46 -26.14 -23.94
C PRO A 387 -1.60 -25.45 -22.87
N LYS A 388 -2.00 -24.25 -22.43
CA LYS A 388 -1.28 -23.43 -21.44
C LYS A 388 0.14 -22.99 -21.85
N LYS A 389 0.54 -23.17 -23.11
CA LYS A 389 1.90 -22.86 -23.61
C LYS A 389 1.84 -21.89 -24.78
N TYR A 390 2.55 -20.78 -24.63
CA TYR A 390 2.65 -19.71 -25.62
C TYR A 390 4.12 -19.41 -25.91
N LYS A 391 4.40 -18.89 -27.10
CA LYS A 391 5.71 -18.40 -27.52
C LYS A 391 5.59 -16.90 -27.77
N LEU A 392 6.37 -16.10 -27.05
CA LEU A 392 6.49 -14.66 -27.27
C LEU A 392 7.84 -14.41 -27.95
N GLY A 393 7.83 -14.15 -29.26
CA GLY A 393 9.07 -14.14 -30.05
C GLY A 393 9.80 -15.49 -29.97
N ASP A 394 10.91 -15.54 -29.23
CA ASP A 394 11.68 -16.76 -28.98
C ASP A 394 11.53 -17.34 -27.57
N GLN A 395 10.86 -16.63 -26.67
CA GLN A 395 10.68 -17.08 -25.30
C GLN A 395 9.42 -17.93 -25.17
N LYS A 396 9.54 -19.08 -24.48
CA LYS A 396 8.39 -19.90 -24.11
C LYS A 396 7.80 -19.39 -22.80
N VAL A 397 6.50 -19.18 -22.79
CA VAL A 397 5.74 -18.61 -21.68
C VAL A 397 4.61 -19.59 -21.32
N PHE A 398 4.41 -19.82 -20.02
CA PHE A 398 3.33 -20.66 -19.51
C PHE A 398 2.27 -19.77 -18.89
N MET A 399 1.01 -19.96 -19.29
CA MET A 399 -0.11 -19.13 -18.84
C MET A 399 -1.21 -20.01 -18.27
N GLN A 400 -1.95 -19.48 -17.30
CA GLN A 400 -3.14 -20.12 -16.75
C GLN A 400 -4.19 -19.08 -16.38
N LEU A 401 -5.46 -19.50 -16.33
CA LEU A 401 -6.53 -18.70 -15.75
C LEU A 401 -6.36 -18.70 -14.23
N SER A 402 -6.30 -17.52 -13.64
CA SER A 402 -6.33 -17.35 -12.18
C SER A 402 -7.77 -17.13 -11.75
N GLU A 403 -8.17 -17.70 -10.61
CA GLU A 403 -9.51 -17.48 -10.05
C GLU A 403 -9.73 -15.98 -9.80
N GLY A 404 -10.60 -15.37 -10.61
CA GLY A 404 -11.05 -13.98 -10.44
C GLY A 404 -10.11 -12.87 -10.92
N ALA A 405 -8.87 -13.18 -11.35
CA ALA A 405 -7.87 -12.16 -11.70
C ALA A 405 -7.48 -12.12 -13.19
N GLY A 406 -8.16 -12.88 -14.05
CA GLY A 406 -7.84 -12.96 -15.48
C GLY A 406 -6.72 -13.95 -15.79
N VAL A 407 -5.98 -13.70 -16.87
CA VAL A 407 -4.86 -14.53 -17.31
C VAL A 407 -3.62 -14.20 -16.48
N ALA A 408 -2.95 -15.24 -15.96
CA ALA A 408 -1.70 -15.11 -15.23
C ALA A 408 -0.56 -15.81 -15.96
N VAL A 409 0.60 -15.16 -15.97
CA VAL A 409 1.83 -15.59 -16.65
C VAL A 409 2.83 -16.13 -15.63
N ARG A 410 3.40 -17.30 -15.89
CA ARG A 410 4.42 -17.90 -15.02
C ARG A 410 5.77 -17.21 -15.23
N VAL A 411 6.28 -16.59 -14.17
CA VAL A 411 7.62 -15.98 -14.14
C VAL A 411 8.38 -16.56 -12.95
N GLY A 412 9.48 -17.27 -13.24
CA GLY A 412 10.22 -18.02 -12.23
C GLY A 412 9.36 -19.08 -11.52
N GLY A 413 9.25 -18.95 -10.19
CA GLY A 413 8.48 -19.85 -9.34
C GLY A 413 7.00 -19.50 -9.16
N GLY A 414 6.56 -18.32 -9.63
CA GLY A 414 5.22 -17.79 -9.37
C GLY A 414 4.43 -17.47 -10.64
N TYR A 415 3.16 -17.09 -10.45
CA TYR A 415 2.28 -16.57 -11.49
C TYR A 415 1.94 -15.11 -11.19
N ILE A 416 2.10 -14.23 -12.17
CA ILE A 416 1.78 -12.81 -12.07
C ILE A 416 0.68 -12.44 -13.07
N PRO A 417 -0.20 -11.45 -12.78
CA PRO A 417 -1.25 -11.02 -13.71
C PRO A 417 -0.70 -10.53 -15.06
N LEU A 418 -1.40 -10.82 -16.16
CA LEU A 418 -0.97 -10.47 -17.52
C LEU A 418 -0.68 -8.97 -17.65
N ALA A 419 -1.56 -8.11 -17.12
CA ALA A 419 -1.39 -6.66 -17.15
C ALA A 419 -0.05 -6.17 -16.54
N ASN A 420 0.42 -6.82 -15.46
CA ASN A 420 1.69 -6.48 -14.83
C ASN A 420 2.86 -6.99 -15.66
N TRP A 421 2.77 -8.23 -16.15
CA TRP A 421 3.81 -8.83 -16.98
C TRP A 421 4.04 -8.05 -18.29
N VAL A 422 2.96 -7.59 -18.93
CA VAL A 422 3.03 -6.80 -20.18
C VAL A 422 3.78 -5.47 -20.00
N ARG A 423 3.66 -4.83 -18.82
CA ARG A 423 4.39 -3.59 -18.52
C ARG A 423 5.91 -3.82 -18.48
N GLU A 424 6.33 -4.98 -17.99
CA GLU A 424 7.73 -5.39 -17.86
C GLU A 424 8.35 -5.95 -19.15
N LEU A 425 7.55 -6.19 -20.21
CA LEU A 425 8.07 -6.70 -21.47
C LEU A 425 9.08 -5.74 -22.12
N THR A 426 10.17 -6.28 -22.65
CA THR A 426 11.12 -5.52 -23.46
C THR A 426 10.72 -5.58 -24.94
N ALA A 427 10.98 -4.51 -25.70
CA ALA A 427 10.68 -4.48 -27.14
C ALA A 427 11.58 -5.48 -27.89
N PRO A 428 11.11 -6.10 -28.99
CA PRO A 428 11.91 -7.02 -29.78
C PRO A 428 13.10 -6.26 -30.38
N GLY A 429 14.32 -6.67 -30.00
CA GLY A 429 15.58 -6.04 -30.44
C GLY A 429 16.31 -5.27 -29.34
N ASP A 430 15.63 -4.94 -28.24
CA ASP A 430 16.24 -4.33 -27.04
C ASP A 430 16.63 -5.41 -26.02
N LYS A 431 16.95 -6.61 -26.52
CA LYS A 431 17.71 -7.60 -25.73
C LYS A 431 19.13 -7.05 -25.61
N GLY A 432 19.33 -6.11 -24.70
CA GLY A 432 20.65 -5.76 -24.20
C GLY A 432 21.38 -7.07 -23.94
N SER A 433 22.57 -7.24 -24.52
CA SER A 433 23.29 -8.50 -24.59
C SER A 433 23.13 -9.31 -23.30
N ASP A 434 22.24 -10.32 -23.31
CA ASP A 434 21.96 -11.24 -22.19
C ASP A 434 23.15 -12.18 -21.92
N ASP A 435 24.34 -11.77 -22.34
CA ASP A 435 25.59 -12.32 -21.87
C ASP A 435 26.07 -11.41 -20.71
N PRO A 436 25.65 -11.69 -19.45
CA PRO A 436 26.15 -10.95 -18.29
C PRO A 436 27.69 -11.01 -18.19
N PHE A 437 28.34 -11.91 -18.95
CA PHE A 437 29.79 -11.99 -19.06
C PHE A 437 30.40 -10.98 -20.05
N GLN A 438 29.67 -10.44 -21.02
CA GLN A 438 30.22 -9.39 -21.92
C GLN A 438 30.45 -8.05 -21.21
N ALA A 439 29.62 -7.69 -20.23
CA ALA A 439 29.83 -6.50 -19.42
C ALA A 439 30.97 -6.69 -18.38
N LEU A 440 31.20 -7.93 -17.93
CA LEU A 440 32.28 -8.27 -17.00
C LEU A 440 33.64 -8.35 -17.70
N ASP A 441 33.71 -8.79 -18.96
CA ASP A 441 34.96 -8.80 -19.72
C ASP A 441 35.44 -7.38 -20.11
N ALA A 442 34.52 -6.45 -20.37
CA ALA A 442 34.88 -5.07 -20.73
C ALA A 442 35.33 -4.20 -19.53
N SER A 443 35.06 -4.63 -18.29
CA SER A 443 35.40 -3.90 -17.07
C SER A 443 36.48 -4.58 -16.21
N SER A 444 37.01 -5.74 -16.65
CA SER A 444 38.08 -6.43 -15.95
C SER A 444 39.46 -5.81 -16.28
N PRO A 445 40.22 -5.30 -15.29
CA PRO A 445 41.57 -4.80 -15.50
C PRO A 445 42.59 -5.89 -15.89
N PHE A 446 42.18 -7.16 -15.98
CA PHE A 446 43.02 -8.29 -16.37
C PHE A 446 42.89 -8.70 -17.84
N ALA A 447 41.98 -8.09 -18.61
CA ALA A 447 41.79 -8.42 -20.03
C ALA A 447 42.88 -7.86 -20.97
N ALA A 448 43.87 -7.12 -20.44
CA ALA A 448 44.92 -6.42 -21.20
C ALA A 448 46.34 -6.98 -20.99
N VAL A 449 46.50 -8.28 -20.74
CA VAL A 449 47.83 -8.94 -20.69
C VAL A 449 47.99 -9.96 -21.80
#